data_AF-A0A453QH15-F1
#
_entry.id   AF-A0A453QH15-F1
#
_cell.length_a   1.000
_cell.length_b   1.000
_cell.length_c   1.000
_cell.angle_alpha   90.00
_cell.angle_beta   90.00
_cell.angle_gamma   90.00
#
_symmetry.space_group_name_H-M   'P 1'
#
loop_
_entity.id
_entity.type
_entity.pdbx_description
1 polymer ?
#
loop_
_entity_poly.entity_id
_entity_poly.type
_entity_poly.pdbx_seq_one_letter_code
_entity_poly.pdbx_strand_id
1 'polypeptide(L)'
;GAATVGLPPAWVDVSEEISANMQRAKTKMAELAKAHAKALMPSFGDGRDDQRAIEILTHEITDLLKRSEKKLQKLSMKDSSEDSNVRKNVQRSLATDLQTLSMEFRKKQSTYLKQLRQQKEVCHSVLRCFRNSDACATYLTLIKNLG
;
A
#
# COMPACT_ATOMS: atom_id res chain seq x y z
N GLY A 1 -11.56 33.85 -39.34
CA GLY A 1 -11.90 32.98 -38.21
C GLY A 1 -10.65 32.77 -37.39
N ALA A 2 -10.65 33.16 -36.12
CA ALA A 2 -9.48 33.08 -35.27
C ALA A 2 -9.12 31.60 -35.01
N ALA A 3 -7.94 31.19 -35.46
CA ALA A 3 -7.35 29.92 -35.09
C ALA A 3 -7.03 29.96 -33.59
N THR A 4 -7.69 29.11 -32.80
CA THR A 4 -7.34 28.87 -31.40
C THR A 4 -6.04 28.06 -31.36
N VAL A 5 -4.92 28.71 -31.70
CA VAL A 5 -3.58 28.17 -31.51
C VAL A 5 -3.22 28.39 -30.05
N GLY A 6 -3.03 27.32 -29.28
CA GLY A 6 -2.17 27.39 -28.11
C GLY A 6 -2.55 26.56 -26.88
N LEU A 7 -3.79 26.09 -26.75
CA LEU A 7 -4.17 25.28 -25.58
C LEU A 7 -4.14 23.79 -25.92
N PRO A 8 -3.38 22.97 -25.16
CA PRO A 8 -3.39 21.53 -25.37
C PRO A 8 -4.83 21.01 -25.21
N PRO A 9 -5.21 19.94 -25.93
CA PRO A 9 -6.53 19.36 -25.78
C PRO A 9 -6.81 19.00 -24.32
N ALA A 10 -8.03 19.20 -23.85
CA ALA A 10 -8.41 18.95 -22.44
C ALA A 10 -8.12 17.52 -21.94
N TRP A 11 -7.93 16.53 -22.83
CA TRP A 11 -7.50 15.18 -22.45
C TRP A 11 -6.05 15.15 -21.93
N VAL A 12 -5.20 16.07 -22.38
CA VAL A 12 -3.81 16.20 -21.95
C VAL A 12 -3.77 16.58 -20.48
N ASP A 13 -4.51 17.61 -20.06
CA ASP A 13 -4.58 18.03 -18.65
C ASP A 13 -5.02 16.86 -17.74
N VAL A 14 -6.01 16.08 -18.16
CA VAL A 14 -6.49 14.91 -17.40
C VAL A 14 -5.41 13.82 -17.36
N SER A 15 -4.67 13.61 -18.45
CA SER A 15 -3.57 12.63 -18.51
C SER A 15 -2.40 13.01 -17.60
N GLU A 16 -2.08 14.30 -17.52
CA GLU A 16 -1.07 14.86 -16.61
C GLU A 16 -1.51 14.70 -15.15
N GLU A 17 -2.79 14.97 -14.85
CA GLU A 17 -3.32 14.78 -13.51
C GLU A 17 -3.30 13.30 -13.07
N ILE A 18 -3.63 12.37 -13.97
CA ILE A 18 -3.50 10.92 -13.70
C ILE A 18 -2.04 10.59 -13.40
N SER A 19 -1.11 11.06 -14.22
CA SER A 19 0.33 10.83 -14.06
C SER A 19 0.84 11.39 -12.72
N ALA A 20 0.40 12.59 -12.34
CA ALA A 20 0.73 13.21 -11.06
C ALA A 20 0.18 12.41 -9.86
N ASN A 21 -1.06 11.91 -9.94
CA ASN A 21 -1.64 11.07 -8.91
C ASN A 21 -0.89 9.74 -8.76
N MET A 22 -0.48 9.13 -9.87
CA MET A 22 0.33 7.92 -9.86
C MET A 22 1.71 8.14 -9.24
N GLN A 23 2.35 9.28 -9.53
CA GLN A 23 3.62 9.62 -8.91
C GLN A 23 3.48 9.86 -7.40
N ARG A 24 2.43 10.55 -6.96
CA ARG A 24 2.11 10.70 -5.53
C ARG A 24 1.89 9.35 -4.85
N ALA A 25 1.16 8.45 -5.51
CA ALA A 25 0.94 7.09 -5.00
C ALA A 25 2.26 6.32 -4.86
N LYS A 26 3.17 6.41 -5.84
CA LYS A 26 4.52 5.81 -5.76
C LYS A 26 5.31 6.32 -4.55
N THR A 27 5.31 7.63 -4.32
CA THR A 27 5.98 8.24 -3.15
C THR A 27 5.40 7.70 -1.84
N LYS A 28 4.07 7.70 -1.71
CA LYS A 28 3.39 7.17 -0.51
C LYS A 28 3.62 5.67 -0.32
N MET A 29 3.74 4.89 -1.40
CA MET A 29 4.10 3.47 -1.32
C MET A 29 5.53 3.27 -0.77
N ALA A 30 6.46 4.19 -1.02
CA ALA A 30 7.80 4.13 -0.43
C ALA A 30 7.78 4.49 1.06
N GLU A 31 6.98 5.49 1.46
CA GLU A 31 6.75 5.82 2.88
C GLU A 31 6.10 4.66 3.63
N LEU A 32 5.09 4.04 3.03
CA LEU A 32 4.42 2.86 3.55
C LEU A 32 5.39 1.69 3.76
N ALA A 33 6.33 1.48 2.83
CA ALA A 33 7.35 0.45 2.97
C ALA A 33 8.27 0.70 4.19
N LYS A 34 8.61 1.96 4.47
CA LYS A 34 9.36 2.33 5.68
C LYS A 34 8.54 2.08 6.94
N ALA A 35 7.26 2.44 6.94
CA ALA A 35 6.35 2.18 8.05
C ALA A 35 6.17 0.67 8.31
N HIS A 36 6.02 -0.13 7.25
CA HIS A 36 5.99 -1.60 7.35
C HIS A 36 7.27 -2.16 7.99
N ALA A 37 8.45 -1.71 7.54
CA ALA A 37 9.71 -2.16 8.10
C ALA A 37 9.84 -1.80 9.59
N LYS A 38 9.45 -0.59 9.97
CA LYS A 38 9.45 -0.13 11.36
C LYS A 38 8.46 -0.91 12.23
N ALA A 39 7.25 -1.14 11.75
CA ALA A 39 6.23 -1.92 12.46
C ALA A 39 6.62 -3.40 12.65
N LEU A 40 7.51 -3.93 11.79
CA LEU A 40 8.07 -5.28 11.92
C LEU A 40 9.33 -5.31 12.80
N MET A 41 9.86 -4.19 13.28
CA MET A 41 10.99 -4.23 14.20
C MET A 41 10.53 -4.69 15.59
N PRO A 42 11.20 -5.67 16.22
CA PRO A 42 10.96 -5.99 17.61
C PRO A 42 11.35 -4.78 18.47
N SER A 43 10.35 -4.05 18.97
CA SER A 43 10.53 -2.88 19.83
C SER A 43 9.67 -3.03 21.08
N PHE A 44 10.16 -2.49 22.20
CA PHE A 44 9.46 -2.47 23.48
C PHE A 44 8.38 -1.38 23.57
N GLY A 45 8.28 -0.50 22.56
CA GLY A 45 7.24 0.53 22.47
C GLY A 45 5.90 -0.01 21.95
N ASP A 46 4.84 0.76 22.14
CA ASP A 46 3.53 0.47 21.59
C ASP A 46 3.49 0.83 20.09
N GLY A 47 3.54 -0.16 19.20
CA GLY A 47 3.51 0.02 17.73
C GLY A 47 2.24 0.67 17.16
N ARG A 48 1.46 1.38 17.97
CA ARG A 48 0.20 2.06 17.63
C ARG A 48 0.41 3.19 16.63
N ASP A 49 1.48 3.97 16.77
CA ASP A 49 1.77 5.07 15.85
C ASP A 49 2.13 4.57 14.46
N ASP A 50 2.94 3.49 14.38
CA ASP A 50 3.31 2.87 13.11
C ASP A 50 2.09 2.23 12.45
N GLN A 51 1.23 1.56 13.23
CA GLN A 51 -0.04 1.01 12.74
C GLN A 51 -0.97 2.09 12.19
N ARG A 52 -1.10 3.22 12.89
CA ARG A 52 -1.90 4.37 12.41
C ARG A 52 -1.33 4.94 11.11
N ALA A 53 -0.01 5.10 11.01
CA ALA A 53 0.64 5.58 9.80
C ALA A 53 0.39 4.63 8.61
N ILE A 54 0.47 3.32 8.84
CA ILE A 54 0.17 2.30 7.83
C ILE A 54 -1.27 2.42 7.33
N GLU A 55 -2.25 2.58 8.22
CA GLU A 55 -3.67 2.73 7.86
C GLU A 55 -3.92 3.97 7.02
N ILE A 56 -3.39 5.13 7.44
CA ILE A 56 -3.52 6.40 6.72
C ILE A 56 -2.90 6.28 5.32
N LEU A 57 -1.64 5.85 5.22
CA LEU A 57 -0.94 5.74 3.94
C LEU A 57 -1.64 4.75 3.00
N THR A 58 -2.14 3.64 3.53
CA THR A 58 -2.90 2.63 2.76
C THR A 58 -4.19 3.23 2.19
N HIS A 59 -4.92 4.02 2.99
CA HIS A 59 -6.13 4.69 2.54
C HIS A 59 -5.84 5.73 1.45
N GLU A 60 -4.84 6.58 1.65
CA GLU A 60 -4.44 7.61 0.70
C GLU A 60 -3.98 7.03 -0.65
N ILE A 61 -3.16 5.98 -0.64
CA ILE A 61 -2.73 5.29 -1.87
C ILE A 61 -3.95 4.71 -2.60
N THR A 62 -4.87 4.06 -1.87
CA THR A 62 -6.08 3.48 -2.45
C THR A 62 -6.97 4.54 -3.09
N ASP A 63 -7.13 5.71 -2.44
CA ASP A 63 -7.91 6.82 -2.98
C ASP A 63 -7.27 7.41 -4.24
N LEU A 64 -5.95 7.62 -4.25
CA LEU A 64 -5.21 8.10 -5.44
C LEU A 64 -5.37 7.15 -6.63
N LEU A 65 -5.26 5.83 -6.41
CA LEU A 65 -5.45 4.82 -7.46
C LEU A 65 -6.88 4.84 -8.00
N LYS A 66 -7.89 4.86 -7.11
CA LYS A 66 -9.31 4.89 -7.51
C LYS A 66 -9.68 6.18 -8.25
N ARG A 67 -9.15 7.33 -7.83
CA ARG A 67 -9.37 8.61 -8.53
C ARG A 67 -8.75 8.59 -9.92
N SER A 68 -7.54 8.05 -10.04
CA SER A 68 -6.84 7.89 -11.33
C SER A 68 -7.62 6.98 -12.27
N GLU A 69 -8.12 5.85 -11.77
CA GLU A 69 -8.95 4.90 -12.53
C GLU A 69 -10.25 5.55 -13.04
N LYS A 70 -10.97 6.27 -12.17
CA LYS A 70 -12.21 6.98 -12.56
C LYS A 70 -11.95 8.02 -13.64
N LYS A 71 -10.83 8.75 -13.56
CA LYS A 71 -10.44 9.75 -14.58
C LYS A 71 -10.06 9.09 -15.90
N LEU A 72 -9.31 7.98 -15.84
CA LEU A 72 -8.95 7.20 -17.00
C LEU A 72 -10.17 6.60 -17.72
N GLN A 73 -11.16 6.12 -16.97
CA GLN A 73 -12.43 5.65 -17.54
C GLN A 73 -13.20 6.80 -18.23
N LYS A 74 -13.25 7.99 -17.61
CA LYS A 74 -13.86 9.18 -18.23
C LYS A 74 -13.17 9.59 -19.52
N LEU A 75 -11.84 9.47 -19.60
CA LEU A 75 -11.10 9.68 -20.85
C LEU A 75 -11.51 8.68 -21.95
N SER A 76 -11.84 7.44 -21.58
CA SER A 76 -12.27 6.41 -22.53
C SER A 76 -13.69 6.60 -23.04
N MET A 77 -14.59 7.19 -22.25
CA MET A 77 -16.03 7.31 -22.58
C MET A 77 -16.36 8.55 -23.41
N LYS A 78 -15.49 9.56 -23.45
CA LYS A 78 -15.90 10.92 -23.84
C LYS A 78 -16.03 11.17 -25.35
N ASP A 79 -15.47 10.37 -26.26
CA ASP A 79 -15.44 10.77 -27.68
C ASP A 79 -15.52 9.58 -28.65
N SER A 80 -16.66 9.43 -29.34
CA SER A 80 -16.87 8.44 -30.40
C SER A 80 -16.64 8.98 -31.82
N SER A 81 -16.21 10.25 -31.99
CA SER A 81 -16.21 10.92 -33.30
C SER A 81 -14.86 11.49 -33.77
N GLU A 82 -13.89 11.78 -32.89
CA GLU A 82 -12.54 12.21 -33.29
C GLU A 82 -11.47 11.54 -32.42
N ASP A 83 -11.11 10.32 -32.82
CA ASP A 83 -10.11 9.51 -32.18
C ASP A 83 -8.72 9.78 -32.78
N SER A 84 -7.92 10.64 -32.15
CA SER A 84 -6.48 10.70 -32.44
C SER A 84 -5.78 9.45 -31.89
N ASN A 85 -5.01 8.76 -32.73
CA ASN A 85 -4.18 7.61 -32.33
C ASN A 85 -3.29 7.93 -31.10
N VAL A 86 -2.86 9.18 -30.96
CA VAL A 86 -2.06 9.65 -29.83
C VAL A 86 -2.82 9.50 -28.51
N ARG A 87 -4.08 9.93 -28.45
CA ARG A 87 -4.91 9.83 -27.24
C ARG A 87 -5.10 8.38 -26.81
N LYS A 88 -5.44 7.49 -27.76
CA LYS A 88 -5.60 6.05 -27.50
C LYS A 88 -4.32 5.41 -26.97
N ASN A 89 -3.17 5.80 -27.53
CA ASN A 89 -1.87 5.29 -27.08
C ASN A 89 -1.55 5.75 -25.65
N VAL A 90 -1.77 7.04 -25.34
CA VAL A 90 -1.58 7.57 -23.98
C VAL A 90 -2.52 6.87 -22.99
N GLN A 91 -3.80 6.72 -23.34
CA GLN A 91 -4.78 6.03 -22.50
C GLN A 91 -4.35 4.59 -22.19
N ARG A 92 -3.92 3.83 -23.19
CA ARG A 92 -3.44 2.44 -22.98
C ARG A 92 -2.19 2.39 -22.10
N SER A 93 -1.25 3.32 -22.30
CA SER A 93 -0.05 3.41 -21.46
C SER A 93 -0.44 3.68 -20.00
N LEU A 94 -1.27 4.69 -19.76
CA LEU A 94 -1.73 5.04 -18.41
C LEU A 94 -2.51 3.90 -17.75
N ALA A 95 -3.33 3.18 -18.51
CA ALA A 95 -4.04 1.99 -18.02
C ALA A 95 -3.07 0.92 -17.53
N THR A 96 -2.05 0.62 -18.35
CA THR A 96 -1.03 -0.38 -18.06
C THR A 96 -0.21 0.00 -16.83
N ASP A 97 0.22 1.26 -16.76
CA ASP A 97 1.01 1.77 -15.65
C ASP A 97 0.19 1.79 -14.36
N LEU A 98 -1.08 2.18 -14.42
CA LEU A 98 -1.98 2.21 -13.26
C LEU A 98 -2.29 0.79 -12.75
N GLN A 99 -2.49 -0.16 -13.66
CA GLN A 99 -2.68 -1.56 -13.32
C GLN A 99 -1.43 -2.12 -12.65
N THR A 100 -0.24 -1.86 -13.21
CA THR A 100 1.05 -2.29 -12.66
C THR A 100 1.24 -1.75 -11.25
N LEU A 101 1.02 -0.45 -11.06
CA LEU A 101 1.12 0.20 -9.75
C LEU A 101 0.14 -0.40 -8.73
N SER A 102 -1.10 -0.67 -9.15
CA SER A 102 -2.11 -1.31 -8.31
C SER A 102 -1.72 -2.74 -7.90
N MET A 103 -1.13 -3.51 -8.82
CA MET A 103 -0.64 -4.86 -8.52
C MET A 103 0.55 -4.83 -7.56
N GLU A 104 1.51 -3.93 -7.76
CA GLU A 104 2.64 -3.74 -6.85
C GLU A 104 2.19 -3.39 -5.44
N PHE A 105 1.23 -2.47 -5.31
CA PHE A 105 0.65 -2.09 -4.02
C PHE A 105 0.03 -3.28 -3.30
N ARG A 106 -0.83 -4.05 -4.00
CA ARG A 106 -1.44 -5.27 -3.44
C ARG A 106 -0.39 -6.30 -3.03
N LYS A 107 0.66 -6.49 -3.82
CA LYS A 107 1.77 -7.41 -3.51
C LYS A 107 2.50 -6.99 -2.23
N LYS A 108 2.88 -5.72 -2.11
CA LYS A 108 3.55 -5.17 -0.91
C LYS A 108 2.69 -5.33 0.34
N GLN A 109 1.39 -5.02 0.24
CA GLN A 109 0.43 -5.22 1.33
C GLN A 109 0.29 -6.70 1.72
N SER A 110 0.15 -7.60 0.75
CA SER A 110 0.06 -9.04 1.00
C SER A 110 1.30 -9.57 1.73
N THR A 111 2.50 -9.18 1.28
CA THR A 111 3.76 -9.56 1.92
C THR A 111 3.83 -9.07 3.36
N TYR A 112 3.49 -7.80 3.62
CA TYR A 112 3.48 -7.24 4.97
C TYR A 112 2.52 -8.01 5.91
N LEU A 113 1.29 -8.27 5.46
CA LEU A 113 0.32 -9.04 6.25
C LEU A 113 0.79 -10.46 6.55
N LYS A 114 1.50 -11.11 5.62
CA LYS A 114 2.10 -12.43 5.85
C LYS A 114 3.20 -12.36 6.91
N GLN A 115 4.10 -11.38 6.83
CA GLN A 115 5.18 -11.18 7.80
C GLN A 115 4.62 -10.87 9.20
N LEU A 116 3.57 -10.05 9.29
CA LEU A 116 2.91 -9.73 10.54
C LEU A 116 2.30 -10.97 11.22
N ARG A 117 1.70 -11.88 10.43
CA ARG A 117 1.20 -13.17 10.96
C ARG A 117 2.34 -14.04 11.48
N GLN A 118 3.43 -14.15 10.72
CA GLN A 118 4.60 -14.94 11.13
C GLN A 118 5.22 -14.41 12.43
N GLN A 119 5.30 -13.09 12.61
CA GLN A 119 5.77 -12.51 13.87
C GLN A 119 4.88 -12.86 15.07
N LYS A 120 3.55 -12.83 14.89
CA LYS A 120 2.62 -13.21 15.96
C LYS A 120 2.79 -14.67 16.37
N GLU A 121 2.96 -15.58 15.41
CA GLU A 121 3.23 -16.99 15.69
C GLU A 121 4.57 -17.21 16.41
N VAL A 122 5.64 -16.53 15.96
CA VAL A 122 6.96 -16.62 16.61
C VAL A 122 6.90 -16.04 18.02
N CYS A 123 6.31 -14.86 18.22
CA CYS A 123 6.13 -14.26 19.54
C CYS A 123 5.30 -15.19 20.46
N HIS A 124 4.23 -15.78 19.95
CA HIS A 124 3.42 -16.74 20.70
C HIS A 124 4.20 -18.02 21.04
N SER A 125 5.06 -18.52 20.14
CA SER A 125 5.95 -19.66 20.44
C SER A 125 7.02 -19.31 21.47
N VAL A 126 7.59 -18.10 21.43
CA VAL A 126 8.59 -17.63 22.40
C VAL A 126 7.93 -17.45 23.77
N LEU A 127 6.77 -16.81 23.84
CA LEU A 127 5.97 -16.71 25.07
C LEU A 127 5.60 -18.11 25.61
N ARG A 128 5.28 -19.06 24.72
CA ARG A 128 5.04 -20.46 25.11
C ARG A 128 6.31 -21.13 25.64
N CYS A 129 7.47 -20.91 25.04
CA CYS A 129 8.76 -21.42 25.54
C CYS A 129 9.15 -20.80 26.89
N PHE A 130 8.90 -19.50 27.10
CA PHE A 130 9.09 -18.88 28.43
C PHE A 130 8.13 -19.46 29.47
N ARG A 131 6.87 -19.70 29.10
CA ARG A 131 5.87 -20.28 30.01
C ARG A 131 6.10 -21.78 30.28
N ASN A 132 6.68 -22.50 29.32
CA ASN A 132 7.02 -23.91 29.40
C ASN A 132 8.51 -24.14 29.72
N SER A 133 9.24 -23.12 30.20
CA SER A 133 10.58 -23.39 30.74
C SER A 133 10.39 -24.27 31.96
N ASP A 134 10.81 -25.53 31.85
CA ASP A 134 10.73 -26.56 32.90
C ASP A 134 11.33 -26.09 34.24
N ALA A 135 12.14 -25.03 34.24
CA ALA A 135 12.65 -24.37 35.43
C ALA A 135 11.53 -23.81 36.34
N CYS A 136 10.45 -23.24 35.79
CA CYS A 136 9.36 -22.66 36.60
C CYS A 136 8.43 -23.74 37.18
N ALA A 137 8.15 -24.79 36.40
CA ALA A 137 7.37 -25.95 36.85
C ALA A 137 8.11 -26.76 37.92
N THR A 138 9.44 -26.91 37.78
CA THR A 138 10.27 -27.61 38.76
C THR A 138 10.39 -26.83 40.07
N TYR A 139 10.55 -25.49 40.01
CA TYR A 139 10.62 -24.63 41.19
C TYR A 139 9.31 -24.62 42.00
N LEU A 140 8.14 -24.56 41.33
CA LEU A 140 6.83 -24.65 41.98
C LEU A 140 6.52 -26.02 42.57
N THR A 141 7.06 -27.09 41.96
CA THR A 141 6.89 -28.46 42.47
C THR A 141 7.80 -28.72 43.68
N LEU A 142 9.02 -28.16 43.70
CA LEU A 142 9.91 -28.19 44.86
C LEU A 142 9.31 -27.46 46.07
N ILE A 143 8.70 -26.29 45.87
CA ILE A 143 8.05 -25.52 46.95
C ILE A 143 6.86 -26.28 47.56
N LYS A 144 6.12 -27.07 46.77
CA LYS A 144 4.98 -27.86 47.23
C LYS A 144 5.36 -29.15 47.97
N ASN A 145 6.58 -29.65 47.82
CA ASN A 145 7.07 -30.87 48.49
C ASN A 145 7.97 -30.56 49.71
N LEU A 146 8.19 -29.27 50.01
CA LEU A 146 8.96 -28.79 51.16
C LEU A 146 8.07 -28.32 52.34
N GLY A 147 6.77 -28.58 52.28
CA GLY A 147 5.82 -28.40 53.38
C GLY A 147 4.95 -29.64 53.52
#